data_AF-A0A7C4Q2D2-F1
#
_entry.id   AF-A0A7C4Q2D2-F1
#
_cell.length_a   1.000
_cell.length_b   1.000
_cell.length_c   1.000
_cell.angle_alpha   90.00
_cell.angle_beta   90.00
_cell.angle_gamma   90.00
#
_symmetry.space_group_name_H-M   'P 1'
#
loop_
_entity.id
_entity.type
_entity.pdbx_description
1 polymer ?
#
loop_
_entity_poly.entity_id
_entity_poly.type
_entity_poly.pdbx_seq_one_letter_code
_entity_poly.pdbx_strand_id
1 'polypeptide(L)'
;MVIVKPHSKFSGVYIVEDIEGRKLATKNLVPGFKVYGENLYKYNNEEFRAWDLFRSKLAASIEKGIIDVPIKEGSYVLYLGAASGTTASHVSDIIGEKGKVFCIEFAPRV
;
A
#
# COMPACT_ATOMS: atom_id res chain seq x y z
N MET A 1 10.00 -16.83 -10.25
CA MET A 1 9.48 -17.23 -8.92
C MET A 1 9.17 -15.95 -8.17
N VAL A 2 7.98 -15.82 -7.57
CA VAL A 2 7.62 -14.64 -6.77
C VAL A 2 7.81 -15.01 -5.30
N ILE A 3 8.56 -14.19 -4.57
CA ILE A 3 8.73 -14.32 -3.13
C ILE A 3 8.14 -13.08 -2.48
N VAL A 4 7.34 -13.28 -1.43
CA VAL A 4 6.80 -12.18 -0.63
C VAL A 4 7.29 -12.33 0.80
N LYS A 5 7.84 -11.25 1.36
CA LYS A 5 8.35 -11.17 2.73
C LYS A 5 7.73 -9.96 3.43
N PRO A 6 7.43 -10.01 4.74
CA PRO A 6 7.03 -8.81 5.47
C PRO A 6 8.18 -7.80 5.50
N HIS A 7 7.86 -6.51 5.47
CA HIS A 7 8.86 -5.46 5.69
C HIS A 7 9.39 -5.55 7.13
N SER A 8 10.71 -5.38 7.32
CA SER A 8 11.37 -5.61 8.61
C SER A 8 10.89 -4.69 9.74
N LYS A 9 10.29 -3.54 9.40
CA LYS A 9 9.94 -2.47 10.33
C LYS A 9 8.47 -2.02 10.32
N PHE A 10 7.78 -2.15 9.19
CA PHE A 10 6.47 -1.53 9.00
C PHE A 10 5.41 -2.61 8.82
N SER A 11 4.48 -2.69 9.78
CA SER A 11 3.39 -3.67 9.73
C SER A 11 2.44 -3.37 8.56
N GLY A 12 1.91 -4.42 7.94
CA GLY A 12 1.06 -4.32 6.74
C GLY A 12 1.80 -3.95 5.45
N VAL A 13 3.11 -3.70 5.51
CA VAL A 13 3.97 -3.46 4.35
C VAL A 13 4.78 -4.72 4.07
N TYR A 14 4.90 -5.06 2.79
CA TYR A 14 5.57 -6.25 2.30
C TYR A 14 6.61 -5.88 1.24
N ILE A 15 7.52 -6.80 1.01
CA ILE A 15 8.53 -6.77 -0.04
C ILE A 15 8.24 -7.94 -0.98
N VAL A 16 8.01 -7.63 -2.25
CA VAL A 16 7.88 -8.59 -3.33
C VAL A 16 9.21 -8.63 -4.09
N GLU A 17 9.75 -9.82 -4.29
CA GLU A 17 10.92 -10.08 -5.13
C GLU A 17 10.46 -10.97 -6.31
N ASP A 18 10.57 -10.45 -7.52
CA ASP A 18 10.32 -11.16 -8.77
C ASP A 18 11.50 -11.01 -9.74
N ILE A 19 11.32 -11.41 -11.01
CA ILE A 19 12.36 -11.30 -12.04
C ILE A 19 12.73 -9.85 -12.39
N GLU A 20 11.85 -8.88 -12.12
CA GLU A 20 12.06 -7.46 -12.38
C GLU A 20 12.70 -6.76 -11.16
N GLY A 21 12.79 -7.46 -10.03
CA GLY A 21 13.51 -7.01 -8.83
C GLY A 21 12.63 -6.86 -7.60
N ARG A 22 13.12 -6.05 -6.66
CA ARG A 22 12.49 -5.80 -5.35
C ARG A 22 11.50 -4.64 -5.44
N LYS A 23 10.27 -4.83 -4.96
CA LYS A 23 9.21 -3.81 -4.89
C LYS A 23 8.56 -3.81 -3.52
N LEU A 24 8.12 -2.64 -3.05
CA LEU A 24 7.19 -2.58 -1.91
C LEU A 24 5.80 -3.06 -2.35
N ALA A 25 5.04 -3.57 -1.39
CA ALA A 25 3.68 -4.01 -1.60
C ALA A 25 2.83 -3.93 -0.33
N THR A 26 1.52 -4.00 -0.51
CA THR A 26 0.53 -4.19 0.57
C THR A 26 -0.32 -5.40 0.26
N LYS A 27 -0.86 -6.07 1.29
CA LYS A 27 -1.80 -7.17 1.10
C LYS A 27 -3.12 -6.60 0.56
N ASN A 28 -3.59 -7.10 -0.58
CA ASN A 28 -4.78 -6.59 -1.24
C ASN A 28 -6.02 -6.83 -0.38
N LEU A 29 -6.69 -5.76 0.05
CA LEU A 29 -7.93 -5.87 0.81
C LEU A 29 -9.08 -6.42 -0.04
N VAL A 30 -9.06 -6.18 -1.36
CA VAL A 30 -10.09 -6.66 -2.30
C VAL A 30 -9.41 -7.46 -3.43
N PRO A 31 -9.15 -8.76 -3.22
CA PRO A 31 -8.45 -9.60 -4.19
C PRO A 31 -9.09 -9.58 -5.59
N GLY A 32 -8.24 -9.54 -6.62
CA GLY A 32 -8.61 -9.45 -8.03
C GLY A 32 -8.84 -8.03 -8.54
N PHE A 33 -8.93 -7.03 -7.66
CA PHE A 33 -9.13 -5.63 -8.03
C PHE A 33 -7.82 -4.84 -8.06
N LYS A 34 -7.62 -4.04 -9.10
CA LYS A 34 -6.52 -3.08 -9.24
C LYS A 34 -7.07 -1.66 -9.12
N VAL A 35 -6.29 -0.74 -8.57
CA VAL A 35 -6.74 0.64 -8.37
C VAL A 35 -6.23 1.57 -9.47
N TYR A 36 -4.94 1.53 -9.78
CA TYR A 36 -4.30 2.45 -10.72
C TYR A 36 -3.45 1.73 -11.78
N GLY A 37 -3.65 0.41 -11.93
CA GLY A 37 -2.98 -0.43 -12.93
C GLY A 37 -1.74 -1.16 -12.39
N GLU A 38 -1.53 -1.17 -11.08
CA GLU A 38 -0.44 -1.85 -10.40
C GLU A 38 -0.43 -3.37 -10.64
N ASN A 39 0.73 -3.99 -10.43
CA ASN A 39 0.86 -5.44 -10.51
C ASN A 39 0.25 -6.11 -9.28
N LEU A 40 -0.43 -7.23 -9.51
CA LEU A 40 -0.95 -8.09 -8.45
C LEU A 40 -0.09 -9.35 -8.39
N TYR A 41 0.26 -9.75 -7.17
CA TYR A 41 1.10 -10.91 -6.89
C TYR A 41 0.35 -11.87 -6.00
N LYS A 42 0.30 -13.16 -6.39
CA LYS A 42 -0.28 -14.22 -5.56
C LYS A 42 0.82 -15.00 -4.86
N TYR A 43 0.71 -15.14 -3.55
CA TYR A 43 1.67 -15.88 -2.73
C TYR A 43 0.94 -16.48 -1.52
N ASN A 44 1.09 -17.79 -1.29
CA ASN A 44 0.46 -18.52 -0.18
C ASN A 44 -1.04 -18.25 0.01
N ASN A 45 -1.82 -18.30 -1.07
CA ASN A 45 -3.27 -18.00 -1.11
C ASN A 45 -3.67 -16.56 -0.76
N GLU A 46 -2.71 -15.66 -0.60
CA GLU A 46 -2.93 -14.22 -0.45
C GLU A 46 -2.56 -13.46 -1.73
N GLU A 47 -3.14 -12.28 -1.90
CA GLU A 47 -2.83 -11.39 -3.02
C GLU A 47 -2.22 -10.08 -2.49
N PHE A 48 -1.20 -9.58 -3.19
CA PHE A 48 -0.44 -8.40 -2.84
C PHE A 48 -0.42 -7.42 -4.01
N ARG A 49 -0.53 -6.12 -3.71
CA ARG A 49 -0.50 -5.06 -4.71
C ARG A 49 0.86 -4.37 -4.70
N ALA A 50 1.50 -4.25 -5.86
CA ALA A 50 2.74 -3.51 -6.01
C ALA A 50 2.53 -2.05 -5.61
N TRP A 51 3.41 -1.51 -4.77
CA TRP A 51 3.35 -0.12 -4.34
C TRP A 51 4.44 0.70 -5.03
N ASP A 52 4.01 1.56 -5.95
CA ASP A 52 4.93 2.34 -6.80
C ASP A 52 5.55 3.54 -6.03
N LEU A 53 6.87 3.50 -5.89
CA LEU A 53 7.68 4.52 -5.22
C LEU A 53 7.63 5.88 -5.92
N PHE A 54 7.45 5.92 -7.24
CA PHE A 54 7.41 7.16 -8.01
C PHE A 54 6.03 7.81 -8.02
N ARG A 55 4.98 7.06 -7.64
CA ARG A 55 3.59 7.55 -7.53
C ARG A 55 3.14 7.79 -6.10
N SER A 56 3.85 7.26 -5.10
CA SER A 56 3.50 7.40 -3.69
C SER A 56 4.64 7.96 -2.86
N LYS A 57 4.44 9.16 -2.33
CA LYS A 57 5.40 9.80 -1.40
C LYS A 57 5.61 8.96 -0.14
N LEU A 58 4.55 8.32 0.37
CA LEU A 58 4.64 7.44 1.55
C LEU A 58 5.51 6.21 1.27
N ALA A 59 5.30 5.54 0.13
CA ALA A 59 6.14 4.41 -0.28
C ALA A 59 7.60 4.84 -0.46
N ALA A 60 7.84 5.98 -1.12
CA ALA A 60 9.18 6.54 -1.28
C ALA A 60 9.84 6.84 0.07
N SER A 61 9.12 7.41 1.03
CA SER A 61 9.62 7.67 2.38
C SER A 61 9.98 6.39 3.14
N ILE A 62 9.16 5.35 3.01
CA ILE A 62 9.44 4.01 3.57
C ILE A 62 10.73 3.45 2.97
N GLU A 63 10.87 3.49 1.64
CA GLU A 63 12.07 3.00 0.95
C GLU A 63 13.33 3.81 1.30
N LYS A 64 13.18 5.12 1.55
CA LYS A 64 14.26 6.01 2.00
C LYS A 64 14.58 5.88 3.50
N GLY A 65 13.93 4.98 4.22
CA GLY A 65 14.28 4.67 5.60
C GLY A 65 13.71 5.65 6.62
N ILE A 66 12.49 6.17 6.40
CA ILE A 66 11.78 6.94 7.43
C ILE A 66 11.78 6.19 8.77
N ILE A 67 11.84 6.93 9.88
CA ILE A 67 12.02 6.33 11.20
C ILE A 67 10.70 5.72 11.71
N ASP A 68 9.56 6.34 11.43
CA ASP A 68 8.28 5.86 11.94
C ASP A 68 7.16 6.17 10.95
N VAL A 69 6.16 5.29 10.91
CA VAL A 69 4.92 5.45 10.14
C VAL A 69 3.78 4.97 11.05
N PRO A 70 2.96 5.87 11.61
CA PRO A 70 1.93 5.52 12.60
C PRO A 70 0.65 4.94 11.97
N ILE A 71 0.79 4.13 10.92
CA ILE A 71 -0.31 3.48 10.21
C ILE A 71 -0.16 1.97 10.41
N LYS A 72 -1.17 1.35 11.03
CA LYS A 72 -1.19 -0.07 11.34
C LYS A 72 -2.62 -0.61 11.24
N GLU A 73 -2.77 -1.92 11.30
CA GLU A 73 -4.09 -2.58 11.32
C GLU A 73 -4.99 -1.95 12.40
N GLY A 74 -6.24 -1.64 12.03
CA GLY A 74 -7.21 -1.01 12.91
C GLY A 74 -7.07 0.50 13.09
N SER A 75 -6.09 1.16 12.47
CA SER A 75 -5.94 2.61 12.57
C SER A 75 -7.12 3.36 11.93
N TYR A 76 -7.43 4.52 12.53
CA TYR A 76 -8.33 5.53 11.97
C TYR A 76 -7.46 6.65 11.41
N VAL A 77 -7.52 6.86 10.10
CA VAL A 77 -6.62 7.77 9.38
C VAL A 77 -7.43 8.84 8.66
N LEU A 78 -7.13 10.12 8.92
CA LEU A 78 -7.60 11.23 8.09
C LEU A 78 -6.55 11.53 7.03
N TYR A 79 -6.86 11.26 5.76
CA TYR A 79 -5.96 11.47 4.63
C TYR A 79 -6.36 12.73 3.87
N LEU A 80 -5.56 13.79 3.99
CA LEU A 80 -5.81 15.08 3.33
C LEU A 80 -5.06 15.15 1.99
N GLY A 81 -5.77 15.49 0.90
CA GLY A 81 -5.22 15.50 -0.46
C GLY A 81 -5.16 14.11 -1.05
N ALA A 82 -6.31 13.42 -1.07
CA ALA A 82 -6.40 12.04 -1.55
C ALA A 82 -6.17 11.89 -3.06
N ALA A 83 -6.36 12.97 -3.84
CA ALA A 83 -6.32 12.97 -5.29
C ALA A 83 -7.14 11.79 -5.86
N SER A 84 -6.58 10.99 -6.77
CA SER A 84 -7.23 9.81 -7.36
C SER A 84 -7.24 8.58 -6.45
N GLY A 85 -6.73 8.67 -5.21
CA GLY A 85 -6.78 7.60 -4.22
C GLY A 85 -5.66 6.55 -4.30
N THR A 86 -4.65 6.71 -5.17
CA THR A 86 -3.53 5.75 -5.33
C THR A 86 -2.89 5.37 -4.00
N THR A 87 -2.35 6.35 -3.25
CA THR A 87 -1.69 6.08 -1.96
C THR A 87 -2.69 5.70 -0.86
N ALA A 88 -3.87 6.34 -0.86
CA ALA A 88 -4.92 6.05 0.11
C ALA A 88 -5.40 4.60 0.03
N SER A 89 -5.39 3.98 -1.15
CA SER A 89 -5.72 2.57 -1.31
C SER A 89 -4.73 1.65 -0.58
N HIS A 90 -3.42 1.94 -0.62
CA HIS A 90 -2.42 1.17 0.14
C HIS A 90 -2.53 1.42 1.65
N VAL A 91 -2.90 2.62 2.06
CA VAL A 91 -3.25 2.89 3.46
C VAL A 91 -4.44 2.03 3.88
N SER A 92 -5.47 1.93 3.04
CA SER A 92 -6.64 1.07 3.26
C SER A 92 -6.25 -0.41 3.44
N ASP A 93 -5.34 -0.91 2.60
CA ASP A 93 -4.82 -2.28 2.73
C ASP A 93 -4.13 -2.51 4.09
N ILE A 94 -3.31 -1.56 4.53
CA ILE A 94 -2.55 -1.68 5.80
C ILE A 94 -3.48 -1.65 7.02
N ILE A 95 -4.47 -0.76 7.03
CA ILE A 95 -5.38 -0.63 8.18
C ILE A 95 -6.42 -1.76 8.24
N GLY A 96 -6.74 -2.37 7.09
CA GLY A 96 -7.67 -3.49 6.98
C GLY A 96 -9.11 -3.17 7.41
N GLU A 97 -9.95 -4.20 7.49
CA GLU A 97 -11.39 -4.08 7.78
C GLU A 97 -11.72 -3.51 9.18
N LYS A 98 -10.76 -3.58 10.11
CA LYS A 98 -10.91 -3.04 11.47
C LYS A 98 -10.66 -1.54 11.56
N GLY A 99 -10.04 -0.95 10.53
CA GLY A 99 -9.68 0.46 10.47
C GLY A 99 -10.64 1.28 9.60
N LYS A 100 -10.40 2.59 9.55
CA LYS A 100 -11.10 3.50 8.62
C LYS A 100 -10.13 4.55 8.07
N VAL A 101 -10.18 4.79 6.76
CA VAL A 101 -9.50 5.92 6.13
C VAL A 101 -10.54 6.92 5.63
N PHE A 102 -10.43 8.17 6.08
CA PHE A 102 -11.27 9.28 5.66
C PHE A 102 -10.47 10.13 4.67
N CYS A 103 -10.82 10.04 3.40
CA CYS A 103 -10.13 10.74 2.32
C CYS A 103 -10.79 12.09 2.04
N ILE A 104 -10.03 13.17 2.17
CA ILE A 104 -10.47 14.53 1.85
C ILE A 104 -9.75 14.98 0.58
N GLU A 105 -10.52 15.43 -0.41
CA GLU A 105 -10.02 16.05 -1.63
C GLU A 105 -10.93 17.22 -1.98
N PHE A 106 -10.34 18.35 -2.37
CA PHE A 106 -11.12 19.54 -2.72
C PHE A 106 -11.57 19.50 -4.19
N ALA A 107 -10.74 18.91 -5.06
CA ALA A 107 -10.99 18.88 -6.48
C ALA A 107 -12.17 17.94 -6.80
N PRO A 108 -13.23 18.42 -7.48
CA PRO A 108 -14.37 17.56 -7.84
C PRO A 108 -14.00 16.43 -8.80
N ARG A 109 -12.88 16.58 -9.53
CA ARG A 109 -12.33 15.61 -10.48
C ARG A 109 -10.80 15.69 -10.43
N VAL A 110 -10.15 14.56 -10.68
CA VAL A 110 -8.70 14.36 -10.67
C VAL A 110 -8.26 13.71 -11.98
#